data_AF-A0A660UW91-F1
#
_entry.id   AF-A0A660UW91-F1
#
_cell.length_a   1.000
_cell.length_b   1.000
_cell.length_c   1.000
_cell.angle_alpha   90.00
_cell.angle_beta   90.00
_cell.angle_gamma   90.00
#
_symmetry.space_group_name_H-M   'P 1'
#
loop_
_entity.id
_entity.type
_entity.pdbx_description
1 polymer ?
#
loop_
_entity_poly.entity_id
_entity_poly.type
_entity_poly.pdbx_seq_one_letter_code
_entity_poly.pdbx_strand_id
1 'polypeptide(L)'
;DGGDGWGDDPCTPADESANDNYGDLHLLAGSPCIDAGDNSAVIANPTDHEGNERIANVVVDMGAYERICPCSVIGDFDCSCGVDGVDFATFALAWLTGPADPAYKQACDISNPGDDYIDVEDAKVLAENWLQLQEP
;
A
#
# COMPACT_ATOMS: atom_id res chain seq x y z
N ASP A 1 8.85 -1.31 -21.63
CA ASP A 1 8.70 -2.37 -22.66
C ASP A 1 9.74 -3.46 -22.42
N GLY A 2 9.81 -3.97 -21.19
CA GLY A 2 10.84 -4.91 -20.75
C GLY A 2 10.97 -6.09 -21.69
N GLY A 3 12.14 -6.21 -22.33
CA GLY A 3 12.47 -7.28 -23.25
C GLY A 3 12.70 -8.57 -22.46
N ASP A 4 12.00 -9.62 -22.84
CA ASP A 4 11.94 -10.94 -22.21
C ASP A 4 13.15 -11.85 -22.54
N GLY A 5 14.31 -11.25 -22.83
CA GLY A 5 15.58 -11.97 -22.85
C GLY A 5 15.77 -12.93 -24.03
N TRP A 6 15.27 -12.60 -25.22
CA TRP A 6 15.79 -13.22 -26.44
C TRP A 6 17.15 -12.62 -26.75
N GLY A 7 18.17 -13.49 -26.87
CA GLY A 7 19.53 -13.09 -27.22
C GLY A 7 19.56 -12.30 -28.52
N ASP A 8 20.66 -11.55 -28.69
CA ASP A 8 20.97 -10.70 -29.83
C ASP A 8 20.47 -11.29 -31.17
N ASP A 9 19.43 -10.70 -31.75
CA ASP A 9 19.16 -10.91 -33.17
C ASP A 9 20.32 -10.28 -33.95
N PRO A 10 21.15 -11.06 -34.66
CA PRO A 10 22.27 -10.52 -35.44
C PRO A 10 21.81 -9.58 -36.57
N CYS A 11 20.51 -9.42 -36.79
CA CYS A 11 19.92 -8.56 -37.81
C CYS A 11 19.47 -7.17 -37.30
N THR A 12 19.47 -6.91 -35.99
CA THR A 12 19.12 -5.58 -35.44
C THR A 12 20.39 -4.79 -35.08
N PRO A 13 20.57 -3.53 -35.54
CA PRO A 13 21.76 -2.73 -35.24
C PRO A 13 21.88 -2.27 -33.78
N ALA A 14 20.89 -2.55 -32.94
CA ALA A 14 20.82 -2.12 -31.56
C ALA A 14 20.88 -3.36 -30.65
N ASP A 15 21.75 -3.31 -29.64
CA ASP A 15 21.87 -4.36 -28.63
C ASP A 15 20.59 -4.41 -27.77
N GLU A 16 19.75 -5.41 -28.02
CA GLU A 16 18.49 -5.62 -27.31
C GLU A 16 18.69 -6.07 -25.84
N SER A 17 19.91 -6.49 -25.48
CA SER A 17 20.29 -6.79 -24.09
C SER A 17 20.64 -5.55 -23.26
N ALA A 18 20.73 -4.37 -23.88
CA ALA A 18 21.03 -3.11 -23.19
C ALA A 18 19.83 -2.50 -22.42
N ASN A 19 18.65 -3.13 -22.51
CA ASN A 19 17.45 -2.75 -21.75
C ASN A 19 17.05 -3.87 -20.78
N ASP A 20 17.97 -4.26 -19.90
CA ASP A 20 17.82 -5.35 -18.92
C ASP A 20 17.16 -4.91 -17.60
N ASN A 21 16.44 -3.78 -17.57
CA ASN A 21 15.89 -3.27 -16.32
C ASN A 21 14.70 -4.08 -15.78
N TYR A 22 14.34 -5.20 -16.43
CA TYR A 22 13.22 -6.10 -16.11
C TYR A 22 11.84 -5.42 -15.97
N GLY A 23 11.73 -4.12 -16.23
CA GLY A 23 10.57 -3.31 -15.90
C GLY A 23 10.39 -3.09 -14.40
N ASP A 24 9.22 -2.58 -14.03
CA ASP A 24 8.81 -2.46 -12.64
C ASP A 24 8.38 -3.83 -12.11
N LEU A 25 9.08 -4.32 -11.08
CA LEU A 25 8.88 -5.63 -10.47
C LEU A 25 8.13 -5.56 -9.13
N HIS A 26 7.58 -4.40 -8.77
CA HIS A 26 6.77 -4.26 -7.56
C HIS A 26 5.50 -5.09 -7.61
N LEU A 27 5.05 -5.53 -6.44
CA LEU A 27 3.82 -6.27 -6.29
C LEU A 27 2.61 -5.34 -6.47
N LEU A 28 1.77 -5.67 -7.45
CA LEU A 28 0.50 -4.98 -7.67
C LEU A 28 -0.51 -5.31 -6.56
N ALA A 29 -1.51 -4.43 -6.41
CA ALA A 29 -2.60 -4.62 -5.46
C ALA A 29 -3.32 -5.95 -5.71
N GLY A 30 -3.58 -6.71 -4.64
CA GLY A 30 -4.20 -8.03 -4.72
C GLY A 30 -3.28 -9.16 -5.21
N SER A 31 -1.98 -8.91 -5.33
CA SER A 31 -1.00 -9.97 -5.63
C SER A 31 -1.04 -11.06 -4.55
N PRO A 32 -1.06 -12.36 -4.92
CA PRO A 32 -1.02 -13.46 -3.97
C PRO A 32 0.34 -13.60 -3.26
N CYS A 33 1.33 -12.80 -3.66
CA CYS A 33 2.65 -12.75 -3.06
C CYS A 33 2.73 -11.78 -1.87
N ILE A 34 1.72 -10.94 -1.65
CA ILE A 34 1.66 -10.01 -0.52
C ILE A 34 1.39 -10.81 0.77
N ASP A 35 2.16 -10.52 1.82
CA ASP A 35 2.11 -11.14 3.15
C ASP A 35 2.11 -12.69 3.10
N ALA A 36 2.79 -13.27 2.12
CA ALA A 36 2.69 -14.71 1.79
C ALA A 36 3.94 -15.53 2.09
N GLY A 37 5.03 -14.90 2.54
CA GLY A 37 6.31 -15.56 2.79
C GLY A 37 6.48 -16.09 4.21
N ASP A 38 7.71 -16.50 4.52
CA ASP A 38 8.09 -17.04 5.83
C ASP A 38 9.05 -16.08 6.53
N ASN A 39 8.59 -15.41 7.59
CA ASN A 39 9.39 -14.46 8.36
C ASN A 39 10.67 -15.11 8.92
N SER A 40 10.67 -16.43 9.15
CA SER A 40 11.85 -17.14 9.65
C SER A 40 12.96 -17.28 8.61
N ALA A 41 12.66 -17.08 7.32
CA ALA A 41 13.62 -17.07 6.22
C ALA A 41 14.34 -15.71 6.06
N VAL A 42 13.89 -14.66 6.76
CA VAL A 42 14.52 -13.34 6.77
C VAL A 42 15.69 -13.32 7.77
N ILE A 43 16.82 -13.91 7.38
CA ILE A 43 17.98 -14.13 8.29
C ILE A 43 19.21 -13.30 7.90
N ALA A 44 19.41 -12.99 6.62
CA ALA A 44 20.65 -12.42 6.09
C ALA A 44 20.50 -11.04 5.42
N ASN A 45 19.39 -10.81 4.72
CA ASN A 45 19.07 -9.52 4.10
C ASN A 45 17.82 -8.97 4.78
N PRO A 46 17.97 -8.08 5.77
CA PRO A 46 16.81 -7.52 6.47
C PRO A 46 16.05 -6.51 5.61
N THR A 47 16.60 -6.12 4.46
CA THR A 47 15.98 -5.15 3.56
C THR A 47 15.72 -5.71 2.17
N ASP A 48 14.69 -5.19 1.51
CA ASP A 48 14.34 -5.43 0.13
C ASP A 48 15.29 -4.70 -0.85
N HIS A 49 14.95 -4.72 -2.14
CA HIS A 49 15.78 -4.09 -3.17
C HIS A 49 15.83 -2.55 -3.10
N GLU A 50 14.88 -1.90 -2.43
CA GLU A 50 14.85 -0.44 -2.24
C GLU A 50 15.40 -0.02 -0.87
N GLY A 51 15.72 -0.98 -0.01
CA GLY A 51 16.24 -0.74 1.33
C GLY A 51 15.15 -0.70 2.41
N ASN A 52 13.89 -1.02 2.08
CA ASN A 52 12.81 -1.16 3.06
C ASN A 52 12.98 -2.47 3.84
N GLU A 53 12.53 -2.54 5.08
CA GLU A 53 12.59 -3.79 5.85
C GLU A 53 11.79 -4.91 5.16
N ARG A 54 12.33 -6.13 5.08
CA ARG A 54 11.69 -7.33 4.50
C ARG A 54 10.43 -7.80 5.24
N ILE A 55 10.02 -7.11 6.30
CA ILE A 55 8.75 -7.37 7.00
C ILE A 55 8.16 -5.98 7.26
N ALA A 56 7.62 -5.37 6.20
CA ALA A 56 7.10 -4.01 6.27
C ALA A 56 5.70 -3.95 6.94
N ASN A 57 4.87 -4.97 6.73
CA ASN A 57 3.54 -5.09 7.32
C ASN A 57 3.54 -6.14 8.45
N VAL A 58 3.07 -7.36 8.18
CA VAL A 58 2.95 -8.44 9.18
C VAL A 58 3.75 -9.67 8.75
N VAL A 59 3.76 -9.98 7.46
CA VAL A 59 4.48 -11.12 6.89
C VAL A 59 5.34 -10.63 5.72
N VAL A 60 6.54 -11.20 5.57
CA VAL A 60 7.41 -10.93 4.42
C VAL A 60 6.70 -11.26 3.10
N ASP A 61 6.84 -10.37 2.12
CA ASP A 61 6.35 -10.60 0.78
C ASP A 61 7.24 -11.57 0.00
N MET A 62 6.60 -12.34 -0.89
CA MET A 62 7.30 -13.22 -1.82
C MET A 62 7.78 -12.42 -3.04
N GLY A 63 9.07 -12.09 -3.06
CA GLY A 63 9.66 -11.33 -4.17
C GLY A 63 10.95 -10.60 -3.79
N ALA A 64 11.42 -9.74 -4.68
CA ALA A 64 12.58 -8.88 -4.45
C ALA A 64 12.24 -7.60 -3.65
N TYR A 65 10.98 -7.16 -3.74
CA TYR A 65 10.45 -5.94 -3.14
C TYR A 65 9.37 -6.29 -2.11
N GLU A 66 9.27 -5.49 -1.04
CA GLU A 66 8.11 -5.51 -0.15
C GLU A 66 7.10 -4.47 -0.59
N ARG A 67 5.82 -4.83 -0.55
CA ARG A 67 4.73 -3.88 -0.69
C ARG A 67 4.51 -3.21 0.67
N ILE A 68 4.93 -1.96 0.76
CA ILE A 68 4.67 -1.14 1.93
C ILE A 68 3.27 -0.57 1.83
N CYS A 69 2.41 -0.89 2.79
CA CYS A 69 1.13 -0.19 2.99
C CYS A 69 1.17 0.60 4.30
N PRO A 70 1.79 1.80 4.29
CA PRO A 70 1.79 2.60 5.49
C PRO A 70 0.36 3.10 5.76
N CYS A 71 -0.10 2.97 7.00
CA CYS A 71 -1.34 3.59 7.50
C CYS A 71 -1.29 5.15 7.51
N SER A 72 -0.43 5.76 6.69
CA SER A 72 -0.22 7.20 6.62
C SER A 72 -1.13 7.88 5.60
N VAL A 73 -1.86 7.13 4.79
CA VAL A 73 -2.87 7.68 3.88
C VAL A 73 -4.07 8.14 4.71
N ILE A 74 -4.44 9.42 4.58
CA ILE A 74 -5.58 9.97 5.31
C ILE A 74 -6.85 9.28 4.83
N GLY A 75 -7.57 8.63 5.75
CA GLY A 75 -8.78 7.89 5.44
C GLY A 75 -8.55 6.40 5.14
N ASP A 76 -7.31 5.91 5.11
CA ASP A 76 -6.99 4.47 5.05
C ASP A 76 -6.93 3.95 6.50
N PHE A 77 -8.06 3.44 6.98
CA PHE A 77 -8.24 2.99 8.35
C PHE A 77 -7.88 1.52 8.55
N ASP A 78 -7.77 0.75 7.47
CA ASP A 78 -7.38 -0.66 7.51
C ASP A 78 -5.96 -0.95 6.97
N CYS A 79 -5.25 0.09 6.54
CA CYS A 79 -3.88 0.09 6.05
C CYS A 79 -3.71 -0.77 4.79
N SER A 80 -4.65 -0.70 3.86
CA SER A 80 -4.66 -1.50 2.63
C SER A 80 -3.95 -0.84 1.43
N CYS A 81 -3.23 0.27 1.66
CA CYS A 81 -2.59 1.14 0.64
C CYS A 81 -3.60 1.98 -0.16
N GLY A 82 -4.78 2.24 0.39
CA GLY A 82 -5.72 3.13 -0.28
C GLY A 82 -7.03 3.27 0.45
N VAL A 83 -7.79 4.28 0.04
CA VAL A 83 -9.10 4.58 0.61
C VAL A 83 -10.19 3.93 -0.22
N ASP A 84 -10.87 2.92 0.32
CA ASP A 84 -11.89 2.15 -0.38
C ASP A 84 -13.16 1.85 0.45
N GLY A 85 -13.96 0.89 -0.02
CA GLY A 85 -15.22 0.51 0.63
C GLY A 85 -15.05 -0.02 2.05
N VAL A 86 -13.90 -0.60 2.40
CA VAL A 86 -13.62 -1.10 3.75
C VAL A 86 -13.36 0.06 4.71
N ASP A 87 -12.65 1.10 4.26
CA ASP A 87 -12.46 2.32 5.04
C ASP A 87 -13.77 3.06 5.27
N PHE A 88 -14.58 3.17 4.21
CA PHE A 88 -15.91 3.75 4.35
C PHE A 88 -16.78 2.97 5.33
N ALA A 89 -16.67 1.64 5.36
CA ALA A 89 -17.40 0.82 6.33
C ALA A 89 -16.95 1.12 7.77
N THR A 90 -15.63 1.26 7.99
CA THR A 90 -15.06 1.64 9.29
C THR A 90 -15.56 3.03 9.72
N PHE A 91 -15.53 4.00 8.81
CA PHE A 91 -16.04 5.35 9.04
C PHE A 91 -17.54 5.36 9.35
N ALA A 92 -18.34 4.64 8.57
CA ALA A 92 -19.79 4.57 8.73
C ALA A 92 -20.21 3.94 10.07
N LEU A 93 -19.40 3.01 10.61
CA LEU A 93 -19.64 2.44 11.94
C LEU A 93 -19.38 3.43 13.08
N ALA A 94 -18.54 4.44 12.86
CA ALA A 94 -18.23 5.50 13.83
C ALA A 94 -19.03 6.80 13.57
N TRP A 95 -19.93 6.83 12.58
CA TRP A 95 -20.64 8.03 12.15
C TRP A 95 -21.46 8.69 13.27
N LEU A 96 -21.31 10.00 13.44
CA LEU A 96 -21.99 10.81 14.46
C LEU A 96 -21.69 10.36 15.89
N THR A 97 -20.44 10.02 16.17
CA THR A 97 -19.98 9.61 17.50
C THR A 97 -18.86 10.53 18.00
N GLY A 98 -18.69 10.60 19.31
CA GLY A 98 -17.54 11.24 19.97
C GLY A 98 -17.01 10.39 21.12
N PRO A 99 -15.96 10.81 21.85
CA PRO A 99 -15.20 9.97 22.80
C PRO A 99 -15.98 9.22 23.89
N ALA A 100 -17.22 9.64 24.19
CA ALA A 100 -18.08 8.95 25.16
C ALA A 100 -18.81 7.72 24.59
N ASP A 101 -18.88 7.60 23.25
CA ASP A 101 -19.55 6.49 22.57
C ASP A 101 -18.53 5.35 22.29
N PRO A 102 -18.83 4.09 22.64
CA PRO A 102 -17.94 2.96 22.35
C PRO A 102 -17.74 2.68 20.85
N ALA A 103 -18.58 3.19 19.96
CA ALA A 103 -18.38 3.12 18.52
C ALA A 103 -17.40 4.18 17.99
N TYR A 104 -17.03 5.16 18.80
CA TYR A 104 -16.07 6.19 18.42
C TYR A 104 -14.71 5.59 18.07
N LYS A 105 -14.18 6.04 16.93
CA LYS A 105 -12.85 5.72 16.44
C LYS A 105 -12.12 7.03 16.25
N GLN A 106 -11.16 7.34 17.13
CA GLN A 106 -10.33 8.54 16.98
C GLN A 106 -9.66 8.61 15.60
N ALA A 107 -9.32 7.45 15.01
CA ALA A 107 -8.74 7.39 13.68
C ALA A 107 -9.66 7.98 12.59
N CYS A 108 -10.99 7.99 12.79
CA CYS A 108 -11.96 8.55 11.86
C CYS A 108 -12.18 10.06 12.03
N ASP A 109 -11.66 10.68 13.09
CA ASP A 109 -11.66 12.14 13.30
C ASP A 109 -10.47 12.72 12.54
N ILE A 110 -10.67 12.94 11.25
CA ILE A 110 -9.64 13.26 10.26
C ILE A 110 -9.73 14.70 9.75
N SER A 111 -10.72 15.46 10.21
CA SER A 111 -10.83 16.88 9.95
C SER A 111 -9.65 17.66 10.57
N ASN A 112 -9.35 18.83 10.00
CA ASN A 112 -8.29 19.71 10.51
C ASN A 112 -8.78 21.16 10.61
N PRO A 113 -8.90 21.72 11.83
CA PRO A 113 -8.65 21.07 13.12
C PRO A 113 -9.65 19.94 13.40
N GLY A 114 -9.20 18.86 14.03
CA GLY A 114 -10.10 17.82 14.56
C GLY A 114 -10.92 18.37 15.72
N ASP A 115 -12.14 17.86 15.88
CA ASP A 115 -13.12 18.39 16.83
C ASP A 115 -13.70 17.35 17.80
N ASP A 116 -13.08 16.16 17.86
CA ASP A 116 -13.49 15.02 18.68
C ASP A 116 -14.91 14.51 18.32
N TYR A 117 -15.41 14.76 17.11
CA TYR A 117 -16.72 14.30 16.69
C TYR A 117 -16.77 13.88 15.23
N ILE A 118 -17.13 12.61 14.97
CA ILE A 118 -17.16 12.07 13.60
C ILE A 118 -18.36 12.64 12.84
N ASP A 119 -18.13 13.56 11.91
CA ASP A 119 -19.19 14.21 11.16
C ASP A 119 -18.86 14.54 9.70
N VAL A 120 -19.65 15.45 9.11
CA VAL A 120 -19.55 15.84 7.71
C VAL A 120 -18.22 16.49 7.35
N GLU A 121 -17.53 17.13 8.29
CA GLU A 121 -16.19 17.68 8.05
C GLU A 121 -15.17 16.55 7.86
N ASP A 122 -15.26 15.46 8.64
CA ASP A 122 -14.43 14.27 8.42
C ASP A 122 -14.81 13.53 7.14
N ALA A 123 -16.12 13.39 6.87
CA ALA A 123 -16.59 12.72 5.66
C ALA A 123 -16.12 13.43 4.39
N LYS A 124 -15.97 14.75 4.45
CA LYS A 124 -15.40 15.54 3.36
C LYS A 124 -13.93 15.20 3.15
N VAL A 125 -13.14 15.10 4.21
CA VAL A 125 -11.73 14.68 4.09
C VAL A 125 -11.63 13.24 3.55
N LEU A 126 -12.47 12.33 4.02
CA LEU A 126 -12.54 10.96 3.47
C LEU A 126 -12.86 10.98 1.97
N ALA A 127 -13.84 11.80 1.56
CA ALA A 127 -14.23 11.94 0.15
C ALA A 127 -13.13 12.58 -0.72
N GLU A 128 -12.36 13.52 -0.18
CA GLU A 128 -11.21 14.14 -0.85
C GLU A 128 -10.06 13.15 -1.07
N ASN A 129 -9.96 12.11 -0.23
CA ASN A 129 -8.97 11.06 -0.34
C ASN A 129 -9.52 9.76 -0.95
N TRP A 130 -10.78 9.75 -1.39
CA TRP A 130 -11.45 8.57 -1.93
C TRP A 130 -10.71 8.00 -3.15
N LEU A 131 -10.44 6.68 -3.11
CA LEU A 131 -9.68 5.96 -4.14
C LEU A 131 -8.28 6.52 -4.41
N GLN A 132 -7.69 7.24 -3.45
CA GLN A 132 -6.25 7.46 -3.49
C GLN A 132 -5.58 6.10 -3.28
N LEU A 133 -5.00 5.57 -4.35
CA LEU A 133 -4.14 4.41 -4.30
C LEU A 133 -2.70 4.90 -4.16
N GLN A 134 -1.96 4.32 -3.22
CA GLN A 134 -0.51 4.46 -3.25
C GLN A 134 -0.01 3.54 -4.38
N GLU A 135 0.44 4.15 -5.47
CA GLU A 135 1.19 3.43 -6.50
C GLU A 135 2.49 2.90 -5.85
N PRO A 136 2.97 1.71 -6.26
CA PRO A 136 4.24 1.20 -5.80
C PRO A 136 5.41 2.16 -6.10
#